data_AF-A0A934ZHW0-F1
#
_entry.id   AF-A0A934ZHW0-F1
#
_cell.length_a   1.000
_cell.length_b   1.000
_cell.length_c   1.000
_cell.angle_alpha   90.00
_cell.angle_beta   90.00
_cell.angle_gamma   90.00
#
_symmetry.space_group_name_H-M   'P 1'
#
loop_
_entity.id
_entity.type
_entity.pdbx_description
1 polymer ?
#
loop_
_entity_poly.entity_id
_entity_poly.type
_entity_poly.pdbx_seq_one_letter_code
_entity_poly.pdbx_strand_id
1 'polypeptide(L)'
;MKTPLLILLCSTLAVACTPSAVNNNTFPDVPGGSDVPASDVPPGIDQPVVPSDTPVNPDDTPVVPGDSPSADVPSADVPSADVPITPTACRSSRDCARGVCDRVTSVCVECVSAAQCSGATPVCQTNRCVAAVACASSRQCPGQVCDTAAGRCVDCVSNPDCTGTNVCVSNNCLPAPMACRSSRECGPLDQVCDASRGVCVDCVADPDCPMGQFLHH
;
A
#
# COMPACT_ATOMS: atom_id res chain seq x y z
N MET A 1 40.64 -46.31 28.27
CA MET A 1 40.50 -44.85 28.12
C MET A 1 39.18 -44.46 28.77
N LYS A 2 39.23 -43.55 29.74
CA LYS A 2 38.22 -43.35 30.78
C LYS A 2 37.94 -41.85 30.83
N THR A 3 36.72 -41.44 30.48
CA THR A 3 36.26 -40.06 30.71
C THR A 3 34.73 -40.04 30.82
N PRO A 4 34.17 -39.22 31.74
CA PRO A 4 32.94 -39.57 32.45
C PRO A 4 31.73 -38.66 32.16
N LEU A 5 30.56 -39.30 32.24
CA LEU A 5 29.37 -38.90 32.98
C LEU A 5 29.33 -37.43 33.49
N LEU A 6 28.56 -36.57 32.80
CA LEU A 6 28.12 -35.27 33.31
C LEU A 6 26.58 -35.30 33.47
N ILE A 7 26.15 -35.57 34.70
CA ILE A 7 24.78 -35.46 35.17
C ILE A 7 24.49 -33.96 35.34
N LEU A 8 23.68 -33.38 34.46
CA LEU A 8 23.18 -32.02 34.62
C LEU A 8 21.81 -32.08 35.32
N LEU A 9 21.80 -31.59 36.55
CA LEU A 9 20.67 -31.55 37.47
C LEU A 9 19.50 -30.73 36.90
N CYS A 10 18.34 -31.37 36.81
CA CYS A 10 17.06 -30.76 36.47
C CYS A 10 16.54 -30.00 37.69
N SER A 11 16.93 -28.72 37.82
CA SER A 11 16.44 -27.81 38.84
C SER A 11 15.02 -27.35 38.48
N THR A 12 14.02 -28.05 39.01
CA THR A 12 12.61 -27.64 38.96
C THR A 12 12.35 -26.51 39.94
N LEU A 13 12.40 -25.27 39.47
CA LEU A 13 11.83 -24.09 40.14
C LEU A 13 10.73 -23.53 39.25
N ALA A 14 9.55 -24.17 39.29
CA ALA A 14 8.33 -23.60 38.77
C ALA A 14 7.71 -22.71 39.86
N VAL A 15 7.87 -21.41 39.64
CA VAL A 15 7.34 -20.28 40.40
C VAL A 15 5.80 -20.40 40.51
N ALA A 16 5.29 -20.23 41.73
CA ALA A 16 3.87 -20.15 42.02
C ALA A 16 3.24 -18.90 41.38
N CYS A 17 2.28 -19.08 40.48
CA CYS A 17 1.42 -18.01 39.99
C CYS A 17 0.28 -17.77 40.99
N THR A 18 0.32 -16.66 41.72
CA THR A 18 -0.87 -16.10 42.39
C THR A 18 -1.59 -15.15 41.43
N PRO A 19 -2.92 -15.27 41.23
CA PRO A 19 -3.67 -14.28 40.47
C PRO A 19 -3.88 -13.02 41.32
N SER A 20 -3.24 -11.91 40.94
CA SER A 20 -3.55 -10.59 41.48
C SER A 20 -4.87 -10.09 40.92
N ALA A 21 -5.78 -9.76 41.84
CA ALA A 21 -7.03 -9.07 41.61
C ALA A 21 -6.81 -7.76 40.84
N VAL A 22 -7.57 -7.56 39.75
CA VAL A 22 -7.69 -6.24 39.11
C VAL A 22 -8.98 -5.59 39.59
N ASN A 23 -8.77 -4.37 40.03
CA ASN A 23 -9.59 -3.52 40.84
C ASN A 23 -10.76 -2.94 40.04
N ASN A 24 -11.92 -2.90 40.68
CA ASN A 24 -13.16 -2.31 40.19
C ASN A 24 -13.06 -0.79 40.37
N ASN A 25 -12.85 -0.03 39.28
CA ASN A 25 -12.87 1.42 39.32
C ASN A 25 -13.98 1.96 38.42
N THR A 26 -15.11 2.17 39.08
CA THR A 26 -16.25 3.00 38.73
C THR A 26 -15.79 4.38 38.23
N PHE A 27 -16.13 4.74 37.00
CA PHE A 27 -16.02 6.11 36.49
C PHE A 27 -17.35 6.84 36.70
N PRO A 28 -17.39 8.01 37.35
CA PRO A 28 -18.60 8.82 37.48
C PRO A 28 -18.90 9.61 36.19
N ASP A 29 -20.20 9.70 35.91
CA ASP A 29 -20.85 10.53 34.89
C ASP A 29 -20.41 12.01 34.92
N VAL A 30 -20.21 12.60 33.74
CA VAL A 30 -20.16 14.05 33.55
C VAL A 30 -21.20 14.44 32.49
N PRO A 31 -22.20 15.29 32.82
CA PRO A 31 -23.26 15.67 31.89
C PRO A 31 -22.92 16.88 31.01
N GLY A 32 -23.45 16.86 29.79
CA GLY A 32 -24.10 17.97 29.07
C GLY A 32 -23.38 19.31 28.90
N GLY A 33 -23.05 19.66 27.65
CA GLY A 33 -22.61 21.01 27.28
C GLY A 33 -22.87 21.30 25.80
N SER A 34 -23.83 22.20 25.57
CA SER A 34 -24.55 22.54 24.34
C SER A 34 -23.74 23.15 23.17
N ASP A 35 -24.21 22.83 21.96
CA ASP A 35 -24.51 23.71 20.83
C ASP A 35 -23.74 25.04 20.66
N VAL A 36 -22.99 25.14 19.56
CA VAL A 36 -22.60 26.43 18.95
C VAL A 36 -23.14 26.49 17.51
N PRO A 37 -23.91 27.53 17.14
CA PRO A 37 -24.45 27.68 15.80
C PRO A 37 -23.43 28.24 14.80
N ALA A 38 -23.61 27.84 13.54
CA ALA A 38 -22.92 28.32 12.35
C ALA A 38 -22.94 29.85 12.25
N SER A 39 -21.80 30.44 11.91
CA SER A 39 -21.70 31.85 11.52
C SER A 39 -21.42 31.95 10.03
N ASP A 40 -22.20 32.84 9.44
CA ASP A 40 -22.38 33.20 8.05
C ASP A 40 -21.10 33.50 7.25
N VAL A 41 -21.04 32.97 6.03
CA VAL A 41 -20.12 33.41 4.96
C VAL A 41 -20.93 34.28 3.99
N PRO A 42 -20.65 35.59 3.86
CA PRO A 42 -21.28 36.41 2.83
C PRO A 42 -20.65 36.18 1.43
N PRO A 43 -21.42 36.32 0.33
CA PRO A 43 -20.90 36.20 -1.02
C PRO A 43 -20.33 37.55 -1.50
N GLY A 44 -19.07 37.53 -1.94
CA GLY A 44 -18.37 38.67 -2.52
C GLY A 44 -17.97 38.40 -3.96
N ILE A 45 -18.84 38.84 -4.86
CA ILE A 45 -18.63 39.08 -6.29
C ILE A 45 -17.56 40.15 -6.50
N ASP A 46 -16.54 39.87 -7.31
CA ASP A 46 -15.95 40.85 -8.23
C ASP A 46 -14.96 40.16 -9.19
N GLN A 47 -15.37 40.06 -10.46
CA GLN A 47 -14.50 39.75 -11.59
C GLN A 47 -13.98 41.07 -12.18
N PRO A 48 -12.66 41.27 -12.29
CA PRO A 48 -12.13 42.36 -13.11
C PRO A 48 -12.07 41.95 -14.58
N VAL A 49 -13.06 42.46 -15.31
CA VAL A 49 -12.96 43.12 -16.63
C VAL A 49 -11.68 42.87 -17.44
N VAL A 50 -11.86 42.23 -18.60
CA VAL A 50 -10.96 42.26 -19.75
C VAL A 50 -10.89 43.66 -20.38
N PRO A 51 -9.71 44.15 -20.78
CA PRO A 51 -9.62 45.19 -21.78
C PRO A 51 -9.46 44.58 -23.18
N SER A 52 -10.37 45.00 -24.05
CA SER A 52 -10.36 44.80 -25.49
C SER A 52 -9.19 45.51 -26.19
N ASP A 53 -9.02 45.13 -27.46
CA ASP A 53 -8.47 45.92 -28.56
C ASP A 53 -6.96 45.92 -28.79
N THR A 54 -6.48 44.84 -29.43
CA THR A 54 -5.32 44.94 -30.34
C THR A 54 -5.78 45.29 -31.76
N PRO A 55 -5.20 46.32 -32.41
CA PRO A 55 -5.59 46.75 -33.76
C PRO A 55 -5.27 45.70 -34.83
N VAL A 56 -6.25 45.39 -35.67
CA VAL A 56 -6.08 44.62 -36.90
C VAL A 56 -5.45 45.52 -37.96
N ASN A 57 -4.26 45.14 -38.45
CA ASN A 57 -3.56 45.82 -39.53
C ASN A 57 -4.09 45.28 -40.89
N PRO A 58 -4.54 46.13 -41.83
CA PRO A 58 -5.28 45.67 -43.02
C PRO A 58 -4.42 45.24 -44.22
N ASP A 59 -3.17 44.82 -44.04
CA ASP A 59 -2.25 44.54 -45.17
C ASP A 59 -1.65 43.12 -45.22
N ASP A 60 -2.24 42.14 -44.55
CA ASP A 60 -1.85 40.73 -44.73
C ASP A 60 -2.77 40.02 -45.73
N THR A 61 -2.37 40.07 -46.99
CA THR A 61 -2.98 39.34 -48.10
C THR A 61 -2.86 37.82 -47.90
N PRO A 62 -3.92 37.04 -48.20
CA PRO A 62 -3.91 35.59 -48.03
C PRO A 62 -3.03 34.92 -49.10
N VAL A 63 -1.98 34.22 -48.66
CA VAL A 63 -1.20 33.32 -49.52
C VAL A 63 -1.56 31.88 -49.17
N VAL A 64 -2.37 31.26 -50.02
CA VAL A 64 -2.48 29.80 -50.17
C VAL A 64 -1.65 29.47 -51.42
N PRO A 65 -0.60 28.64 -51.35
CA PRO A 65 -0.83 27.20 -51.61
C PRO A 65 0.18 26.23 -50.96
N GLY A 66 -0.29 25.02 -50.68
CA GLY A 66 0.60 23.88 -50.44
C GLY A 66 -0.07 22.72 -49.72
N ASP A 67 -0.83 21.92 -50.47
CA ASP A 67 -1.15 20.53 -50.12
C ASP A 67 0.05 19.83 -49.47
N SER A 68 -0.09 19.52 -48.18
CA SER A 68 0.68 18.49 -47.51
C SER A 68 -0.31 17.44 -47.04
N PRO A 69 -0.10 16.15 -47.33
CA PRO A 69 -1.04 15.11 -46.96
C PRO A 69 -1.08 15.04 -45.43
N SER A 70 -2.25 15.37 -44.87
CA SER A 70 -2.60 14.99 -43.51
C SER A 70 -2.49 13.47 -43.43
N ALA A 71 -1.37 12.97 -42.94
CA ALA A 71 -1.35 11.66 -42.34
C ALA A 71 -2.30 11.77 -41.13
N ASP A 72 -3.42 11.06 -41.22
CA ASP A 72 -4.31 10.78 -40.10
C ASP A 72 -3.48 10.22 -38.95
N VAL A 73 -3.02 11.09 -38.06
CA VAL A 73 -2.63 10.69 -36.72
C VAL A 73 -3.93 10.36 -36.01
N PRO A 74 -4.15 9.10 -35.57
CA PRO A 74 -5.23 8.82 -34.64
C PRO A 74 -4.99 9.72 -33.43
N SER A 75 -5.93 10.61 -33.13
CA SER A 75 -5.98 11.26 -31.82
C SER A 75 -5.88 10.17 -30.78
N ALA A 76 -4.72 10.05 -30.13
CA ALA A 76 -4.63 9.34 -28.88
C ALA A 76 -5.55 10.07 -27.94
N ASP A 77 -6.70 9.46 -27.66
CA ASP A 77 -7.64 9.90 -26.65
C ASP A 77 -6.86 10.23 -25.37
N VAL A 78 -6.74 11.52 -25.08
CA VAL A 78 -6.22 11.99 -23.80
C VAL A 78 -7.25 11.57 -22.75
N PRO A 79 -6.96 10.60 -21.86
CA PRO A 79 -7.93 10.22 -20.86
C PRO A 79 -8.05 11.37 -19.86
N SER A 80 -9.27 11.88 -19.72
CA SER A 80 -9.63 12.87 -18.70
C SER A 80 -9.19 12.42 -17.32
N ALA A 81 -8.70 13.37 -16.52
CA ALA A 81 -8.12 13.16 -15.19
C ALA A 81 -9.11 12.70 -14.10
N ASP A 82 -10.32 12.29 -14.47
CA ASP A 82 -11.41 11.91 -13.56
C ASP A 82 -11.95 10.49 -13.86
N VAL A 83 -11.08 9.59 -14.35
CA VAL A 83 -11.44 8.17 -14.43
C VAL A 83 -11.29 7.57 -13.02
N PRO A 84 -12.37 7.11 -12.36
CA PRO A 84 -12.25 6.33 -11.13
C PRO A 84 -11.32 5.16 -11.43
N ILE A 85 -10.41 4.83 -10.50
CA ILE A 85 -9.49 3.69 -10.63
C ILE A 85 -10.35 2.43 -10.75
N THR A 86 -10.74 2.11 -11.98
CA THR A 86 -11.37 0.85 -12.31
C THR A 86 -10.28 -0.19 -12.06
N PRO A 87 -10.59 -1.27 -11.33
CA PRO A 87 -9.61 -2.31 -11.04
C PRO A 87 -9.08 -2.82 -12.38
N THR A 88 -7.90 -2.33 -12.75
CA THR A 88 -7.27 -2.60 -14.03
C THR A 88 -6.52 -3.90 -13.83
N ALA A 89 -6.93 -4.93 -14.56
CA ALA A 89 -6.22 -6.19 -14.53
C ALA A 89 -4.80 -5.98 -15.06
N CYS A 90 -3.82 -6.60 -14.42
CA CYS A 90 -2.42 -6.46 -14.76
C CYS A 90 -1.68 -7.80 -14.66
N ARG A 91 -0.60 -7.94 -15.43
CA ARG A 91 0.38 -9.04 -15.32
C ARG A 91 1.71 -8.53 -14.77
N SER A 92 2.01 -7.27 -15.05
CA SER A 92 3.21 -6.58 -14.61
C SER A 92 2.89 -5.13 -14.26
N SER A 93 3.74 -4.50 -13.45
CA SER A 93 3.59 -3.09 -13.08
C SER A 93 3.65 -2.13 -14.27
N ARG A 94 4.10 -2.60 -15.45
CA ARG A 94 4.09 -1.82 -16.69
C ARG A 94 2.70 -1.70 -17.31
N ASP A 95 1.78 -2.60 -16.95
CA ASP A 95 0.39 -2.56 -17.42
C ASP A 95 -0.41 -1.49 -16.66
N CYS A 96 0.12 -0.98 -15.55
CA CYS A 96 -0.52 0.03 -14.72
C CYS A 96 -0.08 1.43 -15.17
N ALA A 97 -1.04 2.25 -15.63
CA ALA A 97 -0.79 3.64 -15.97
C ALA A 97 -0.25 4.45 -14.78
N ARG A 98 -0.64 4.08 -13.56
CA ARG A 98 -0.11 4.57 -12.28
C ARG A 98 -0.06 3.41 -11.27
N GLY A 99 0.94 3.40 -10.41
CA GLY A 99 1.07 2.41 -9.34
C GLY A 99 1.84 1.15 -9.74
N VAL A 100 1.53 0.04 -9.09
CA VAL A 100 2.18 -1.27 -9.22
C VAL A 100 1.14 -2.37 -9.40
N CYS A 101 1.49 -3.42 -10.13
CA CYS A 101 0.63 -4.60 -10.22
C CYS A 101 0.75 -5.44 -8.95
N ASP A 102 -0.35 -5.62 -8.22
CA ASP A 102 -0.45 -6.67 -7.21
C ASP A 102 -0.64 -7.99 -7.94
N ARG A 103 0.40 -8.82 -8.00
CA ARG A 103 0.38 -10.11 -8.70
C ARG A 103 -0.46 -11.17 -8.02
N VAL A 104 -0.78 -11.00 -6.75
CA VAL A 104 -1.65 -11.93 -6.02
C VAL A 104 -3.09 -11.74 -6.45
N THR A 105 -3.53 -10.48 -6.56
CA THR A 105 -4.90 -10.14 -6.99
C THR A 105 -5.01 -9.89 -8.50
N SER A 106 -3.87 -9.79 -9.21
CA SER A 106 -3.76 -9.41 -10.63
C SER A 106 -4.42 -8.06 -10.95
N VAL A 107 -4.36 -7.11 -10.01
CA VAL A 107 -4.99 -5.79 -10.13
C VAL A 107 -3.96 -4.68 -9.86
N CYS A 108 -4.04 -3.60 -10.63
CA CYS A 108 -3.24 -2.40 -10.39
C CYS A 108 -3.66 -1.73 -9.08
N VAL A 109 -2.67 -1.51 -8.22
CA VAL A 109 -2.83 -0.83 -6.95
C VAL A 109 -1.81 0.29 -6.81
N GLU A 110 -1.97 1.16 -5.83
CA GLU A 110 -1.02 2.27 -5.64
C GLU A 110 0.33 1.76 -5.14
N CYS A 111 0.33 0.78 -4.24
CA CYS A 111 1.51 0.17 -3.67
C CYS A 111 1.24 -1.26 -3.19
N VAL A 112 2.31 -2.05 -3.07
CA VAL A 112 2.37 -3.33 -2.34
C VAL A 112 3.43 -3.29 -1.23
N SER A 113 4.22 -2.22 -1.17
CA SER A 113 5.22 -1.96 -0.14
C SER A 113 5.45 -0.46 0.03
N ALA A 114 5.94 -0.05 1.19
CA ALA A 114 6.22 1.37 1.46
C ALA A 114 7.25 2.00 0.51
N ALA A 115 8.12 1.18 -0.12
CA ALA A 115 9.15 1.65 -1.05
C ALA A 115 8.58 2.22 -2.37
N GLN A 116 7.33 1.90 -2.69
CA GLN A 116 6.65 2.38 -3.91
C GLN A 116 5.94 3.71 -3.70
N CYS A 117 5.89 4.20 -2.45
CA CYS A 117 5.22 5.42 -2.09
C CYS A 117 6.21 6.58 -1.99
N SER A 118 5.77 7.76 -2.44
CA SER A 118 6.54 9.01 -2.34
C SER A 118 6.08 9.83 -1.13
N GLY A 119 7.00 10.44 -0.37
CA GLY A 119 6.66 11.29 0.78
C GLY A 119 7.70 11.26 1.90
N ALA A 120 7.47 12.03 2.97
CA ALA A 120 8.40 12.12 4.10
C ALA A 120 8.46 10.84 4.94
N THR A 121 7.32 10.16 5.14
CA THR A 121 7.20 8.89 5.89
C THR A 121 6.06 8.04 5.34
N PRO A 122 6.18 7.52 4.10
CA PRO A 122 5.08 6.78 3.52
C PRO A 122 4.96 5.37 4.09
N VAL A 123 3.73 4.91 4.24
CA VAL A 123 3.37 3.50 4.43
C VAL A 123 2.48 3.07 3.28
N CYS A 124 2.64 1.83 2.84
CA CYS A 124 1.62 1.18 2.04
C CYS A 124 0.62 0.56 3.01
N GLN A 125 -0.65 0.93 2.89
CA GLN A 125 -1.73 0.46 3.74
C GLN A 125 -2.92 0.10 2.86
N THR A 126 -3.40 -1.14 2.93
CA THR A 126 -4.51 -1.63 2.08
C THR A 126 -4.29 -1.25 0.60
N ASN A 127 -3.06 -1.49 0.13
CA ASN A 127 -2.60 -1.16 -1.21
C ASN A 127 -2.70 0.33 -1.63
N ARG A 128 -2.69 1.25 -0.64
CA ARG A 128 -2.67 2.71 -0.82
C ARG A 128 -1.52 3.38 -0.08
N CYS A 129 -0.97 4.42 -0.67
CA CYS A 129 0.09 5.19 -0.03
C CYS A 129 -0.52 6.20 0.95
N VAL A 130 -0.25 6.02 2.25
CA VAL A 130 -0.70 6.94 3.29
C VAL A 130 0.47 7.40 4.15
N ALA A 131 0.28 8.51 4.85
CA ALA A 131 1.28 9.00 5.81
C ALA A 131 1.34 8.06 7.02
N ALA A 132 2.55 7.74 7.47
CA ALA A 132 2.73 6.92 8.66
C ALA A 132 2.13 7.62 9.90
N VAL A 133 1.27 6.91 10.61
CA VAL A 133 0.75 7.35 11.91
C VAL A 133 1.74 6.93 12.98
N ALA A 134 2.29 7.89 13.73
CA ALA A 134 3.21 7.57 14.82
C ALA A 134 2.48 6.86 15.96
N CYS A 135 3.14 5.87 16.57
CA CYS A 135 2.59 5.12 17.68
C CYS A 135 3.68 4.64 18.64
N ALA A 136 3.28 4.46 19.90
CA ALA A 136 4.03 3.77 20.94
C ALA A 136 3.36 2.46 21.36
N SER A 137 2.08 2.25 21.02
CA SER A 137 1.36 1.00 21.25
C SER A 137 0.22 0.81 20.26
N SER A 138 -0.18 -0.44 20.01
CA SER A 138 -1.23 -0.79 19.03
C SER A 138 -2.61 -0.18 19.35
N ARG A 139 -2.83 0.30 20.59
CA ARG A 139 -4.07 1.01 20.96
C ARG A 139 -4.23 2.35 20.22
N GLN A 140 -3.14 2.92 19.72
CA GLN A 140 -3.13 4.16 18.94
C GLN A 140 -3.37 3.91 17.45
N CYS A 141 -3.46 2.65 17.03
CA CYS A 141 -3.59 2.22 15.64
C CYS A 141 -4.94 1.51 15.44
N PRO A 142 -6.06 2.24 15.25
CA PRO A 142 -7.37 1.62 15.04
C PRO A 142 -7.36 0.74 13.78
N GLY A 143 -7.62 -0.55 13.96
CA GLY A 143 -7.60 -1.54 12.87
C GLY A 143 -6.20 -1.96 12.41
N GLN A 144 -5.15 -1.64 13.17
CA GLN A 144 -3.75 -1.84 12.82
C GLN A 144 -2.93 -2.24 14.06
N VAL A 145 -1.64 -2.52 13.85
CA VAL A 145 -0.68 -2.84 14.91
C VAL A 145 0.43 -1.80 14.92
N CYS A 146 0.92 -1.46 16.11
CA CYS A 146 2.08 -0.58 16.22
C CYS A 146 3.36 -1.39 16.04
N ASP A 147 4.13 -1.07 15.00
CA ASP A 147 5.53 -1.47 14.92
C ASP A 147 6.30 -0.59 15.90
N THR A 148 6.53 -1.10 17.11
CA THR A 148 7.20 -0.36 18.17
C THR A 148 8.68 -0.12 17.89
N ALA A 149 9.30 -0.88 16.98
CA ALA A 149 10.67 -0.65 16.56
C ALA A 149 10.75 0.54 15.60
N ALA A 150 9.78 0.66 14.68
CA ALA A 150 9.67 1.77 13.74
C ALA A 150 8.89 2.98 14.29
N GLY A 151 8.16 2.82 15.41
CA GLY A 151 7.33 3.86 16.02
C GLY A 151 6.13 4.28 15.16
N ARG A 152 5.58 3.38 14.34
CA ARG A 152 4.49 3.69 13.39
C ARG A 152 3.46 2.57 13.28
N CYS A 153 2.22 2.95 12.97
CA CYS A 153 1.15 2.01 12.68
C CYS A 153 1.40 1.32 11.33
N VAL A 154 1.19 0.02 11.32
CA VAL A 154 1.30 -0.85 10.17
C VAL A 154 0.16 -1.88 10.17
N ASP A 155 -0.08 -2.53 9.03
CA ASP A 155 -1.12 -3.56 8.94
C ASP A 155 -0.78 -4.77 9.81
N CYS A 156 0.50 -5.14 9.90
CA CYS A 156 0.97 -6.27 10.70
C CYS A 156 2.43 -6.14 11.13
N VAL A 157 2.79 -6.83 12.20
CA VAL A 157 4.20 -7.13 12.56
C VAL A 157 4.49 -8.63 12.51
N SER A 158 3.45 -9.46 12.43
CA SER A 158 3.49 -10.91 12.41
C SER A 158 2.25 -11.48 11.74
N ASN A 159 2.31 -12.75 11.27
CA ASN A 159 1.17 -13.39 10.59
C ASN A 159 -0.15 -13.38 11.39
N PRO A 160 -0.17 -13.57 12.71
CA PRO A 160 -1.41 -13.51 13.50
C PRO A 160 -2.12 -12.15 13.51
N ASP A 161 -1.44 -11.07 13.13
CA ASP A 161 -2.05 -9.75 13.03
C ASP A 161 -2.97 -9.65 11.79
N CYS A 162 -2.71 -10.49 10.79
CA CYS A 162 -3.50 -10.55 9.57
C CYS A 162 -4.74 -11.43 9.76
N THR A 163 -5.87 -10.99 9.19
CA THR A 163 -7.11 -11.75 9.21
C THR A 163 -7.15 -12.80 8.09
N GLY A 164 -7.93 -13.87 8.30
CA GLY A 164 -8.15 -14.90 7.28
C GLY A 164 -6.92 -15.75 7.00
N THR A 165 -6.55 -15.85 5.73
CA THR A 165 -5.39 -16.64 5.26
C THR A 165 -4.21 -15.75 4.85
N ASN A 166 -4.25 -14.47 5.23
CA ASN A 166 -3.21 -13.52 4.87
C ASN A 166 -1.96 -13.73 5.72
N VAL A 167 -0.81 -13.40 5.15
CA VAL A 167 0.51 -13.45 5.78
C VAL A 167 1.09 -12.06 5.86
N CYS A 168 1.88 -11.82 6.91
CA CYS A 168 2.53 -10.55 7.10
C CYS A 168 3.84 -10.50 6.31
N VAL A 169 3.90 -9.62 5.32
CA VAL A 169 5.09 -9.43 4.47
C VAL A 169 5.40 -7.95 4.42
N SER A 170 6.61 -7.57 4.86
CA SER A 170 7.04 -6.16 4.90
C SER A 170 6.01 -5.23 5.57
N ASN A 171 5.46 -5.68 6.71
CA ASN A 171 4.42 -4.99 7.47
C ASN A 171 3.06 -4.80 6.77
N ASN A 172 2.79 -5.54 5.69
CA ASN A 172 1.54 -5.54 4.93
C ASN A 172 0.88 -6.91 5.01
N CYS A 173 -0.45 -6.95 5.17
CA CYS A 173 -1.21 -8.19 5.14
C CYS A 173 -1.56 -8.57 3.70
N LEU A 174 -0.75 -9.45 3.11
CA LEU A 174 -0.95 -9.93 1.75
C LEU A 174 -1.59 -11.33 1.77
N PRO A 175 -2.38 -11.71 0.75
CA PRO A 175 -2.90 -13.08 0.69
C PRO A 175 -1.75 -14.09 0.66
N ALA A 176 -1.90 -15.23 1.33
CA ALA A 176 -0.86 -16.26 1.33
C ALA A 176 -0.50 -16.69 -0.09
N PRO A 177 0.80 -16.83 -0.40
CA PRO A 177 1.22 -17.33 -1.70
C PRO A 177 0.70 -18.75 -1.91
N MET A 178 0.32 -19.05 -3.16
CA MET A 178 -0.20 -20.35 -3.54
C MET A 178 0.83 -21.44 -3.27
N ALA A 179 0.44 -22.50 -2.57
CA ALA A 179 1.30 -23.65 -2.36
C ALA A 179 1.55 -24.38 -3.69
N CYS A 180 2.76 -24.89 -3.88
CA CYS A 180 3.16 -25.63 -5.08
C CYS A 180 4.10 -26.78 -4.74
N ARG A 181 4.09 -27.82 -5.57
CA ARG A 181 5.12 -28.86 -5.61
C ARG A 181 6.05 -28.72 -6.82
N SER A 182 5.55 -28.10 -7.88
CA SER A 182 6.26 -27.87 -9.13
C SER A 182 5.77 -26.59 -9.81
N SER A 183 6.59 -25.98 -10.66
CA SER A 183 6.24 -24.74 -11.37
C SER A 183 5.05 -24.86 -12.31
N ARG A 184 4.58 -26.09 -12.61
CA ARG A 184 3.34 -26.30 -13.39
C ARG A 184 2.11 -25.76 -12.67
N GLU A 185 2.08 -25.84 -11.35
CA GLU A 185 0.96 -25.35 -10.52
C GLU A 185 0.91 -23.82 -10.50
N CYS A 186 2.06 -23.16 -10.69
CA CYS A 186 2.21 -21.71 -10.69
C CYS A 186 1.95 -21.07 -12.07
N GLY A 187 1.80 -21.88 -13.12
CA GLY A 187 1.57 -21.41 -14.50
C GLY A 187 0.39 -20.44 -14.68
N PRO A 188 -0.75 -20.60 -13.99
CA PRO A 188 -1.86 -19.63 -14.06
C PRO A 188 -1.49 -18.21 -13.58
N LEU A 189 -0.49 -18.10 -12.71
CA LEU A 189 0.01 -16.83 -12.15
C LEU A 189 1.27 -16.32 -12.86
N ASP A 190 1.76 -17.04 -13.88
CA ASP A 190 3.05 -16.77 -14.55
C ASP A 190 4.24 -16.75 -13.55
N GLN A 191 4.17 -17.66 -12.56
CA GLN A 191 5.12 -17.77 -11.45
C GLN A 191 5.91 -19.09 -11.50
N VAL A 192 6.99 -19.16 -10.73
CA VAL A 192 7.85 -20.34 -10.56
C VAL A 192 7.67 -20.89 -9.15
N CYS A 193 7.70 -22.22 -9.01
CA CYS A 193 7.64 -22.83 -7.70
C CYS A 193 9.01 -22.78 -7.03
N ASP A 194 9.12 -22.09 -5.88
CA ASP A 194 10.25 -22.29 -4.99
C ASP A 194 10.06 -23.64 -4.28
N ALA A 195 10.73 -24.68 -4.81
CA ALA A 195 10.62 -26.04 -4.29
C ALA A 195 11.16 -26.19 -2.85
N SER A 196 11.99 -25.25 -2.38
CA SER A 196 12.50 -25.28 -1.00
C SER A 196 11.45 -24.79 0.00
N ARG A 197 10.60 -23.83 -0.41
CA ARG A 197 9.53 -23.25 0.41
C ARG A 197 8.14 -23.80 0.10
N GLY A 198 7.98 -24.48 -1.04
CA GLY A 198 6.71 -25.05 -1.51
C GLY A 198 5.67 -23.98 -1.87
N VAL A 199 6.10 -22.81 -2.34
CA VAL A 199 5.21 -21.68 -2.68
C VAL A 199 5.56 -21.09 -4.05
N CYS A 200 4.54 -20.60 -4.76
CA CYS A 200 4.71 -19.88 -6.01
C CYS A 200 5.28 -18.49 -5.73
N VAL A 201 6.36 -18.17 -6.43
CA VAL A 201 7.08 -16.90 -6.36
C VAL A 201 7.33 -16.39 -7.77
N ASP A 202 7.57 -15.09 -7.90
CA ASP A 202 7.88 -14.49 -9.20
C ASP A 202 9.26 -14.92 -9.72
N CYS A 203 10.19 -15.21 -8.81
CA CYS A 203 11.58 -15.55 -9.09
C CYS A 203 12.14 -16.37 -7.90
N VAL A 204 13.02 -17.33 -8.20
CA VAL A 204 13.62 -18.23 -7.19
C VAL A 204 15.05 -17.82 -6.80
N ALA A 205 15.65 -16.87 -7.51
CA ALA A 205 16.96 -16.30 -7.18
C ALA A 205 16.96 -14.78 -7.38
N ASP A 206 17.60 -14.06 -6.46
CA ASP A 206 17.72 -12.58 -6.47
C ASP A 206 18.16 -11.98 -7.82
N PRO A 207 19.15 -12.52 -8.55
CA PRO A 207 19.55 -11.94 -9.84
C PRO A 207 18.47 -12.04 -10.93
N ASP A 208 17.53 -12.97 -10.78
CA ASP A 208 16.42 -13.17 -11.71
C ASP A 208 15.17 -12.37 -11.28
N CYS A 209 15.19 -11.74 -10.10
CA CYS A 209 14.13 -10.87 -9.63
C CYS A 209 14.31 -9.46 -10.20
N PRO A 210 13.38 -8.97 -11.03
CA PRO A 210 13.33 -7.56 -11.37
C PRO A 210 13.24 -6.70 -10.11
N MET A 211 13.86 -5.52 -10.15
CA MET A 211 13.86 -4.51 -9.08
C MET A 211 12.47 -4.41 -8.41
N GLY A 212 12.38 -4.75 -7.12
CA GLY A 212 11.13 -4.68 -6.36
C GLY A 212 10.26 -5.95 -6.34
N GLN A 213 10.78 -7.10 -6.77
CA GLN A 213 10.12 -8.40 -6.60
C GLN A 213 10.81 -9.19 -5.50
N PHE A 214 10.02 -9.65 -4.54
CA PHE A 214 10.52 -10.26 -3.31
C PHE A 214 10.93 -11.71 -3.58
N LEU A 215 12.23 -12.01 -3.43
CA LEU A 215 12.59 -13.29 -2.83
C LEU A 215 11.95 -13.28 -1.45
N HIS A 216 10.93 -14.10 -1.22
CA HIS A 216 10.48 -14.34 0.14
C HIS A 216 11.63 -15.04 0.85
N HIS A 217 12.48 -14.29 1.55
CA HIS A 217 13.38 -14.81 2.58
C HIS A 217 12.65 -14.75 3.91
#